data_AF-A0A0D1ZS38-F1
#
_entry.id   AF-A0A0D1ZS38-F1
#
_cell.length_a   1.000
_cell.length_b   1.000
_cell.length_c   1.000
_cell.angle_alpha   90.00
_cell.angle_beta   90.00
_cell.angle_gamma   90.00
#
_symmetry.space_group_name_H-M   'P 1'
#
loop_
_entity.id
_entity.type
_entity.pdbx_description
1 polymer ?
#
loop_
_entity_poly.entity_id
_entity_poly.type
_entity_poly.pdbx_seq_one_letter_code
_entity_poly.pdbx_strand_id
1 'polypeptide(L)'
;MIKAAQVLNIPIYITTQNAARLGSTVSELTSLLAAADLSSATATATTEVDKTAFSMLVPGLTEQLEAAPSGPASAGKKMSVIIVGIETHICVTQTALDLLAGGHRVYILADGVSSCNAGERPVALSRLAREGCTVTTSESLLYEVLGDAKDRNFKAIAGLVKDTKEDTKDAVETLCSRL
;
A
#
# COMPACT_ATOMS: atom_id res chain seq x y z
N MET A 1 8.11 2.73 -1.37
CA MET A 1 7.43 1.71 -0.54
C MET A 1 7.79 0.26 -0.85
N ILE A 2 7.79 -0.21 -2.12
CA ILE A 2 8.10 -1.63 -2.44
C ILE A 2 9.43 -2.10 -1.83
N LYS A 3 10.52 -1.34 -2.05
CA LYS A 3 11.84 -1.64 -1.46
C LYS A 3 11.81 -1.69 0.07
N ALA A 4 11.06 -0.80 0.71
CA ALA A 4 10.93 -0.76 2.16
C ALA A 4 10.15 -1.96 2.70
N ALA A 5 9.07 -2.35 2.02
CA ALA A 5 8.29 -3.53 2.35
C ALA A 5 9.13 -4.81 2.27
N GLN A 6 10.02 -4.91 1.29
CA GLN A 6 11.00 -6.02 1.20
C GLN A 6 11.95 -6.04 2.41
N VAL A 7 12.56 -4.91 2.76
CA VAL A 7 13.44 -4.80 3.95
C VAL A 7 12.70 -5.19 5.24
N LEU A 8 11.45 -4.76 5.38
CA LEU A 8 10.63 -4.98 6.56
C LEU A 8 9.86 -6.32 6.54
N ASN A 9 10.00 -7.12 5.48
CA ASN A 9 9.24 -8.35 5.25
C ASN A 9 7.71 -8.15 5.33
N ILE A 10 7.21 -7.03 4.80
CA ILE A 10 5.78 -6.71 4.72
C ILE A 10 5.23 -7.26 3.40
N PRO A 11 4.24 -8.18 3.41
CA PRO A 11 3.64 -8.69 2.18
C PRO A 11 2.99 -7.60 1.32
N ILE A 12 3.14 -7.73 0.00
CA ILE A 12 2.67 -6.83 -1.04
C ILE A 12 1.66 -7.58 -1.89
N TYR A 13 0.48 -7.00 -2.00
CA TYR A 13 -0.61 -7.51 -2.82
C TYR A 13 -0.94 -6.51 -3.93
N ILE A 14 -1.24 -7.02 -5.12
CA ILE A 14 -1.34 -6.20 -6.33
C ILE A 14 -2.65 -6.53 -7.05
N THR A 15 -3.39 -5.49 -7.42
CA THR A 15 -4.55 -5.64 -8.30
C THR A 15 -4.48 -4.66 -9.46
N THR A 16 -4.97 -5.08 -10.62
CA THR A 16 -5.27 -4.20 -11.76
C THR A 16 -6.78 -4.04 -11.92
N GLN A 17 -7.19 -2.99 -12.62
CA GLN A 17 -8.61 -2.73 -12.88
C GLN A 17 -8.88 -2.89 -14.37
N ASN A 18 -9.57 -3.95 -14.77
CA ASN A 18 -9.87 -4.24 -16.18
C ASN A 18 -8.62 -4.05 -17.06
N ALA A 19 -7.59 -4.86 -16.81
CA ALA A 19 -6.27 -4.73 -17.42
C ALA A 19 -6.31 -4.75 -18.95
N ALA A 20 -7.29 -5.47 -19.54
CA ALA A 20 -7.51 -5.47 -20.99
C ALA A 20 -7.80 -4.07 -21.57
N ARG A 21 -8.36 -3.15 -20.77
CA ARG A 21 -8.69 -1.78 -21.17
C ARG A 21 -7.75 -0.73 -20.59
N LEU A 22 -7.29 -0.91 -19.36
CA LEU A 22 -6.49 0.09 -18.64
C LEU A 22 -4.99 -0.24 -18.59
N GLY A 23 -4.59 -1.41 -19.09
CA GLY A 23 -3.22 -1.88 -19.04
C GLY A 23 -2.87 -2.61 -17.74
N SER A 24 -1.70 -3.23 -17.72
CA SER A 24 -1.12 -3.89 -16.55
C SER A 24 -0.48 -2.88 -15.59
N THR A 25 -0.01 -3.36 -14.44
CA THR A 25 0.89 -2.56 -13.58
C THR A 25 2.10 -2.06 -14.37
N VAL A 26 2.49 -0.79 -14.12
CA VAL A 26 3.60 -0.13 -14.82
C VAL A 26 4.95 -0.81 -14.57
N SER A 27 5.85 -0.74 -15.55
CA SER A 27 7.11 -1.51 -15.56
C SER A 27 8.09 -1.09 -14.45
N GLU A 28 8.02 0.16 -14.02
CA GLU A 28 8.81 0.71 -12.91
C GLU A 28 8.48 -0.01 -11.59
N LEU A 29 7.21 -0.39 -11.40
CA LEU A 29 6.80 -1.14 -10.21
C LEU A 29 7.09 -2.63 -10.38
N THR A 30 6.77 -3.23 -11.55
CA THR A 30 6.98 -4.66 -11.75
C THR A 30 8.46 -5.05 -11.71
N SER A 31 9.36 -4.17 -12.16
CA SER A 31 10.82 -4.37 -12.03
C SER A 31 11.28 -4.44 -10.58
N LEU A 32 10.72 -3.60 -9.71
CA LEU A 32 11.01 -3.62 -8.26
C LEU A 32 10.42 -4.86 -7.57
N LEU A 33 9.28 -5.33 -8.05
CA LEU A 33 8.61 -6.53 -7.54
C LEU A 33 9.34 -7.81 -7.98
N ALA A 34 9.82 -7.87 -9.22
CA ALA A 34 10.58 -9.01 -9.76
C ALA A 34 12.01 -9.10 -9.20
N ALA A 35 12.60 -7.96 -8.81
CA ALA A 35 13.87 -7.94 -8.07
C ALA A 35 13.74 -8.47 -6.63
N ALA A 36 12.51 -8.63 -6.12
CA ALA A 36 12.28 -9.43 -4.92
C ALA A 36 12.53 -10.89 -5.27
N ASP A 37 13.44 -11.55 -4.57
CA ASP A 37 13.80 -12.94 -4.84
C ASP A 37 12.58 -13.88 -4.62
N LEU A 38 11.85 -14.16 -5.71
CA LEU A 38 10.70 -15.07 -5.77
C LEU A 38 11.10 -16.54 -5.48
N SER A 39 12.40 -16.84 -5.34
CA SER A 39 12.90 -18.19 -5.03
C SER A 39 12.99 -18.49 -3.53
N SER A 40 12.82 -17.48 -2.67
CA SER A 40 12.72 -17.66 -1.23
C SER A 40 11.28 -17.92 -0.82
N ALA A 41 11.05 -18.82 0.14
CA ALA A 41 9.74 -19.11 0.76
C ALA A 41 9.10 -17.90 1.50
N THR A 42 9.63 -16.69 1.27
CA THR A 42 9.26 -15.39 1.84
C THR A 42 9.07 -14.34 0.75
N ALA A 43 8.61 -14.75 -0.44
CA ALA A 43 8.27 -13.83 -1.53
C ALA A 43 7.38 -12.69 -0.99
N THR A 44 7.90 -11.47 -1.06
CA THR A 44 7.23 -10.30 -0.50
C THR A 44 6.05 -9.86 -1.38
N ALA A 45 6.03 -10.23 -2.67
CA ALA A 45 4.96 -9.84 -3.59
C ALA A 45 4.16 -11.06 -4.09
N THR A 46 2.84 -10.90 -4.19
CA THR A 46 1.94 -11.92 -4.72
C THR A 46 1.67 -11.76 -6.22
N THR A 47 1.00 -12.74 -6.81
CA THR A 47 0.50 -12.67 -8.19
C THR A 47 -0.52 -11.54 -8.34
N GLU A 48 -0.40 -10.75 -9.41
CA GLU A 48 -1.36 -9.70 -9.74
C GLU A 48 -2.77 -10.27 -9.98
N VAL A 49 -3.79 -9.64 -9.38
CA VAL A 49 -5.20 -9.99 -9.54
C VAL A 49 -5.94 -8.92 -10.34
N ASP A 50 -6.33 -9.23 -11.58
CA ASP A 50 -7.20 -8.35 -12.36
C ASP A 50 -8.65 -8.42 -11.85
N LYS A 51 -9.30 -7.26 -11.75
CA LYS A 51 -10.65 -7.13 -11.22
C LYS A 51 -11.48 -6.09 -11.93
N THR A 52 -12.80 -6.22 -11.81
CA THR A 52 -13.78 -5.22 -12.25
C THR A 52 -14.44 -4.50 -11.08
N ALA A 53 -14.50 -5.10 -9.89
CA ALA A 53 -14.93 -4.43 -8.67
C ALA A 53 -13.91 -3.36 -8.27
N PHE A 54 -14.38 -2.22 -7.75
CA PHE A 54 -13.49 -1.13 -7.35
C PHE A 54 -12.66 -1.47 -6.11
N SER A 55 -13.28 -2.10 -5.10
CA SER A 55 -12.55 -2.65 -3.96
C SER A 55 -11.57 -3.75 -4.39
N MET A 56 -10.42 -3.82 -3.71
CA MET A 56 -9.44 -4.88 -3.91
C MET A 56 -9.87 -6.21 -3.27
N LEU A 57 -10.83 -6.23 -2.33
CA LEU A 57 -11.28 -7.44 -1.63
C LEU A 57 -12.18 -8.33 -2.49
N VAL A 58 -11.64 -8.78 -3.61
CA VAL A 58 -12.26 -9.76 -4.53
C VAL A 58 -11.77 -11.16 -4.19
N PRO A 59 -12.50 -12.23 -4.59
CA PRO A 59 -12.14 -13.61 -4.23
C PRO A 59 -10.68 -13.97 -4.49
N GLY A 60 -10.12 -13.61 -5.65
CA GLY A 60 -8.73 -13.90 -5.98
C GLY A 60 -7.70 -13.25 -5.05
N LEU A 61 -7.97 -12.04 -4.53
CA LEU A 61 -7.09 -11.42 -3.53
C LEU A 61 -7.35 -11.99 -2.13
N THR A 62 -8.60 -12.23 -1.78
CA THR A 62 -8.97 -12.83 -0.49
C THR A 62 -8.30 -14.19 -0.32
N GLU A 63 -8.29 -15.05 -1.33
CA GLU A 63 -7.57 -16.33 -1.31
C GLU A 63 -6.08 -16.15 -1.06
N GLN A 64 -5.43 -15.15 -1.68
CA GLN A 64 -4.01 -14.84 -1.42
C GLN A 64 -3.77 -14.33 0.01
N LEU A 65 -4.70 -13.53 0.55
CA LEU A 65 -4.63 -13.06 1.93
C LEU A 65 -4.75 -14.23 2.90
N GLU A 66 -5.69 -15.15 2.66
CA GLU A 66 -5.94 -16.33 3.49
C GLU A 66 -4.78 -17.34 3.45
N ALA A 67 -4.15 -17.50 2.28
CA ALA A 67 -2.99 -18.38 2.11
C ALA A 67 -1.70 -17.85 2.76
N ALA A 68 -1.65 -16.56 3.11
CA ALA A 68 -0.47 -15.98 3.73
C ALA A 68 -0.23 -16.58 5.13
N PRO A 69 1.03 -16.89 5.53
CA PRO A 69 1.34 -17.43 6.86
C PRO A 69 0.88 -16.51 8.01
N SER A 70 0.73 -15.21 7.74
CA SER A 70 0.24 -14.18 8.67
C SER A 70 -1.19 -13.73 8.35
N GLY A 71 -1.87 -14.42 7.42
CA GLY A 71 -3.17 -14.09 6.86
C GLY A 71 -4.33 -14.17 7.85
N PRO A 72 -5.47 -13.51 7.54
CA PRO A 72 -6.62 -13.39 8.43
C PRO A 72 -7.31 -14.74 8.70
N ALA A 73 -7.17 -15.71 7.80
CA ALA A 73 -7.73 -17.07 7.93
C ALA A 73 -7.15 -17.87 9.11
N SER A 74 -5.97 -17.52 9.60
CA SER A 74 -5.33 -18.30 10.68
C SER A 74 -5.99 -18.15 12.06
N ALA A 75 -6.82 -17.12 12.32
CA ALA A 75 -7.51 -16.95 13.61
C ALA A 75 -8.54 -15.78 13.70
N GLY A 76 -9.08 -15.25 12.59
CA GLY A 76 -9.84 -13.97 12.66
C GLY A 76 -8.94 -12.78 13.03
N LYS A 77 -7.67 -12.88 12.67
CA LYS A 77 -6.63 -11.90 13.01
C LYS A 77 -6.86 -10.60 12.26
N LYS A 78 -6.96 -9.49 12.99
CA LYS A 78 -7.03 -8.16 12.38
C LYS A 78 -5.66 -7.77 11.83
N MET A 79 -5.61 -7.38 10.56
CA MET A 79 -4.41 -6.91 9.88
C MET A 79 -4.21 -5.40 10.06
N SER A 80 -2.97 -4.97 9.91
CA SER A 80 -2.61 -3.59 9.57
C SER A 80 -2.30 -3.54 8.09
N VAL A 81 -3.03 -2.73 7.33
CA VAL A 81 -2.95 -2.67 5.87
C VAL A 81 -2.51 -1.30 5.42
N ILE A 82 -1.48 -1.25 4.57
CA ILE A 82 -0.96 -0.03 3.96
C ILE A 82 -1.50 0.02 2.53
N ILE A 83 -2.15 1.12 2.16
CA ILE A 83 -2.71 1.31 0.82
C ILE A 83 -1.97 2.43 0.09
N VAL A 84 -1.56 2.11 -1.14
CA VAL A 84 -1.02 3.02 -2.16
C VAL A 84 -1.75 2.77 -3.48
N GLY A 85 -1.71 3.72 -4.40
CA GLY A 85 -2.23 3.57 -5.76
C GLY A 85 -3.37 4.54 -6.11
N ILE A 86 -4.12 4.18 -7.14
CA ILE A 86 -5.15 5.03 -7.74
C ILE A 86 -6.44 4.22 -8.02
N GLU A 87 -7.61 4.84 -8.05
CA GLU A 87 -7.87 6.24 -7.69
C GLU A 87 -8.26 6.39 -6.21
N THR A 88 -7.80 7.47 -5.56
CA THR A 88 -8.03 7.73 -4.13
C THR A 88 -9.51 7.66 -3.76
N HIS A 89 -10.36 8.33 -4.54
CA HIS A 89 -11.80 8.45 -4.29
C HIS A 89 -12.63 7.24 -4.74
N ILE A 90 -12.03 6.28 -5.45
CA ILE A 90 -12.72 5.10 -6.01
C ILE A 90 -12.17 3.82 -5.39
N CYS A 91 -11.12 3.25 -5.99
CA CYS A 91 -10.59 1.93 -5.63
C CYS A 91 -9.97 1.96 -4.24
N VAL A 92 -9.17 2.97 -3.92
CA VAL A 92 -8.54 3.12 -2.59
C VAL A 92 -9.62 3.30 -1.53
N THR A 93 -10.60 4.19 -1.75
CA THR A 93 -11.68 4.44 -0.79
C THR A 93 -12.51 3.19 -0.53
N GLN A 94 -13.01 2.52 -1.58
CA GLN A 94 -13.86 1.34 -1.39
C GLN A 94 -13.09 0.19 -0.73
N THR A 95 -11.82 -0.01 -1.10
CA THR A 95 -10.96 -1.01 -0.45
C THR A 95 -10.77 -0.71 1.04
N ALA A 96 -10.48 0.55 1.39
CA ALA A 96 -10.28 0.97 2.76
C ALA A 96 -11.54 0.77 3.62
N LEU A 97 -12.72 1.12 3.07
CA LEU A 97 -13.99 0.94 3.76
C LEU A 97 -14.32 -0.53 4.02
N ASP A 98 -14.10 -1.42 3.03
CA ASP A 98 -14.33 -2.85 3.21
C ASP A 98 -13.34 -3.45 4.24
N LEU A 99 -12.09 -3.02 4.23
CA LEU A 99 -11.09 -3.43 5.23
C LEU A 99 -11.46 -2.97 6.64
N LEU A 100 -11.92 -1.73 6.79
CA LEU A 100 -12.41 -1.19 8.06
C LEU A 100 -13.66 -1.95 8.55
N ALA A 101 -14.60 -2.27 7.66
CA ALA A 101 -15.76 -3.11 7.98
C ALA A 101 -15.34 -4.52 8.42
N GLY A 102 -14.25 -5.05 7.87
CA GLY A 102 -13.57 -6.27 8.32
C GLY A 102 -12.83 -6.12 9.66
N GLY A 103 -12.80 -4.92 10.26
CA GLY A 103 -12.14 -4.60 11.52
C GLY A 103 -10.61 -4.51 11.43
N HIS A 104 -10.07 -4.31 10.23
CA HIS A 104 -8.64 -4.11 10.02
C HIS A 104 -8.22 -2.67 10.31
N ARG A 105 -6.94 -2.47 10.65
CA ARG A 105 -6.34 -1.13 10.72
C ARG A 105 -5.85 -0.74 9.34
N VAL A 106 -6.23 0.43 8.86
CA VAL A 106 -5.91 0.88 7.50
C VAL A 106 -5.07 2.15 7.55
N TYR A 107 -3.95 2.14 6.84
CA TYR A 107 -3.06 3.28 6.66
C TYR A 107 -3.09 3.70 5.20
N ILE A 108 -3.45 4.95 4.94
CA ILE A 108 -3.43 5.54 3.60
C ILE A 108 -2.21 6.44 3.52
N LEU A 109 -1.31 6.14 2.58
CA LEU A 109 -0.16 6.99 2.32
C LEU A 109 -0.58 8.13 1.41
N ALA A 110 -0.74 9.33 1.94
CA ALA A 110 -1.19 10.49 1.18
C ALA A 110 -0.23 10.79 0.01
N ASP A 111 1.07 10.68 0.22
CA ASP A 111 2.13 10.79 -0.80
C ASP A 111 2.25 9.54 -1.71
N GLY A 112 1.42 8.53 -1.49
CA GLY A 112 1.34 7.30 -2.29
C GLY A 112 -0.01 7.06 -2.97
N VAL A 113 -0.95 8.01 -2.89
CA VAL A 113 -2.27 7.89 -3.54
C VAL A 113 -2.62 9.14 -4.34
N SER A 114 -3.30 8.93 -5.47
CA SER A 114 -3.76 10.03 -6.31
C SER A 114 -5.11 9.76 -7.00
N SER A 115 -5.70 10.79 -7.59
CA SER A 115 -6.93 10.74 -8.40
C SER A 115 -6.72 11.54 -9.67
N CYS A 116 -7.46 11.22 -10.73
CA CYS A 116 -7.39 11.98 -11.99
C CYS A 116 -7.76 13.45 -11.79
N ASN A 117 -8.77 13.71 -10.94
CA ASN A 117 -9.19 15.05 -10.55
C ASN A 117 -8.56 15.43 -9.22
N ALA A 118 -7.74 16.48 -9.21
CA ALA A 118 -7.00 16.92 -8.02
C ALA A 118 -7.91 17.30 -6.83
N GLY A 119 -9.14 17.77 -7.09
CA GLY A 119 -10.11 18.13 -6.05
C GLY A 119 -10.72 16.94 -5.31
N GLU A 120 -10.77 15.76 -5.94
CA GLU A 120 -11.34 14.55 -5.33
C GLU A 120 -10.46 14.00 -4.21
N ARG A 121 -9.14 14.14 -4.38
CA ARG A 121 -8.16 13.55 -3.48
C ARG A 121 -8.28 14.04 -2.03
N PRO A 122 -8.29 15.36 -1.71
CA PRO A 122 -8.43 15.80 -0.31
C PRO A 122 -9.81 15.46 0.29
N VAL A 123 -10.88 15.48 -0.51
CA VAL A 123 -12.22 15.06 -0.05
C VAL A 123 -12.21 13.59 0.36
N ALA A 124 -11.63 12.72 -0.47
CA ALA A 124 -11.51 11.30 -0.17
C ALA A 124 -10.63 11.02 1.06
N LEU A 125 -9.47 11.69 1.17
CA LEU A 125 -8.57 11.52 2.32
C LEU A 125 -9.21 12.01 3.63
N SER A 126 -9.89 13.15 3.61
CA SER A 126 -10.63 13.67 4.77
C SER A 126 -11.75 12.71 5.19
N ARG A 127 -12.49 12.15 4.22
CA ARG A 127 -13.49 11.12 4.49
C ARG A 127 -12.85 9.88 5.14
N LEU A 128 -11.81 9.32 4.54
CA LEU A 128 -11.16 8.11 5.05
C LEU A 128 -10.59 8.29 6.45
N ALA A 129 -10.03 9.46 6.77
CA ALA A 129 -9.62 9.80 8.12
C ALA A 129 -10.80 9.75 9.12
N ARG A 130 -11.95 10.32 8.74
CA ARG A 130 -13.18 10.31 9.57
C ARG A 130 -13.79 8.92 9.75
N GLU A 131 -13.64 8.05 8.77
CA GLU A 131 -14.11 6.65 8.82
C GLU A 131 -13.19 5.76 9.67
N GLY A 132 -12.00 6.24 10.04
CA GLY A 132 -11.07 5.56 10.95
C GLY A 132 -9.77 5.05 10.31
N CYS A 133 -9.47 5.43 9.06
CA CYS A 133 -8.14 5.22 8.50
C CYS A 133 -7.12 6.17 9.14
N THR A 134 -5.89 5.70 9.32
CA THR A 134 -4.74 6.58 9.56
C THR A 134 -4.27 7.12 8.22
N VAL A 135 -4.50 8.42 7.96
CA VAL A 135 -3.89 9.10 6.81
C VAL A 135 -2.52 9.62 7.24
N THR A 136 -1.45 9.15 6.59
CA THR A 136 -0.05 9.45 6.93
C THR A 136 0.80 9.60 5.66
N THR A 137 2.11 9.75 5.77
CA THR A 137 3.06 9.74 4.65
C THR A 137 3.96 8.52 4.70
N SER A 138 4.58 8.18 3.58
CA SER A 138 5.49 7.04 3.46
C SER A 138 6.63 7.11 4.48
N GLU A 139 7.34 8.24 4.58
CA GLU A 139 8.45 8.40 5.52
C GLU A 139 7.98 8.29 6.99
N SER A 140 6.88 8.95 7.35
CA SER A 140 6.32 8.89 8.70
C SER A 140 5.97 7.46 9.09
N LEU A 141 5.30 6.72 8.20
CA LEU A 141 4.93 5.34 8.45
C LEU A 141 6.16 4.43 8.61
N LEU A 142 7.20 4.62 7.78
CA LEU A 142 8.41 3.81 7.87
C LEU A 142 9.09 3.91 9.24
N TYR A 143 9.18 5.12 9.80
CA TYR A 143 9.72 5.30 11.15
C TYR A 143 8.76 4.84 12.25
N GLU A 144 7.45 4.94 12.04
CA GLU A 144 6.45 4.35 12.95
C GLU A 144 6.59 2.82 13.02
N VAL A 145 6.81 2.15 11.89
CA VAL A 145 7.01 0.68 11.83
C VAL A 145 8.31 0.27 12.51
N LEU A 146 9.38 1.06 12.41
CA LEU A 146 10.65 0.77 13.09
C LEU A 146 10.57 0.97 14.60
N GLY A 147 9.91 2.04 15.07
CA GLY A 147 9.71 2.36 16.48
C GLY A 147 10.97 2.80 17.26
N ASP A 148 12.16 2.30 16.91
CA ASP A 148 13.45 2.64 17.55
C ASP A 148 14.58 2.68 16.50
N ALA A 149 15.50 3.63 16.64
CA ALA A 149 16.71 3.72 15.82
C ALA A 149 17.69 2.54 16.03
N LYS A 150 17.48 1.75 17.08
CA LYS A 150 18.20 0.48 17.34
C LYS A 150 17.62 -0.71 16.58
N ASP A 151 16.50 -0.57 15.88
CA ASP A 151 15.93 -1.65 15.08
C ASP A 151 16.98 -2.16 14.07
N ARG A 152 17.03 -3.47 13.88
CA ARG A 152 18.01 -4.12 13.00
C ARG A 152 17.92 -3.62 11.55
N ASN A 153 16.73 -3.20 11.12
CA ASN A 153 16.43 -2.72 9.78
C ASN A 153 16.63 -1.20 9.64
N PHE A 154 16.87 -0.46 10.73
CA PHE A 154 16.97 1.00 10.74
C PHE A 154 17.96 1.51 9.69
N LYS A 155 19.17 0.95 9.64
CA LYS A 155 20.20 1.42 8.68
C LYS A 155 19.76 1.24 7.23
N ALA A 156 19.07 0.15 6.91
CA ALA A 156 18.57 -0.11 5.56
C ALA A 156 17.45 0.86 5.18
N ILE A 157 16.49 1.11 6.10
CA ILE A 157 15.40 2.06 5.88
C ILE A 157 15.89 3.50 5.82
N ALA A 158 16.78 3.92 6.74
CA ALA A 158 17.36 5.26 6.72
C ALA A 158 18.20 5.50 5.44
N GLY A 159 18.90 4.46 4.95
CA GLY A 159 19.57 4.50 3.66
C GLY A 159 18.57 4.73 2.51
N LEU A 160 17.47 3.96 2.49
CA LEU A 160 16.42 4.13 1.48
C LEU A 160 15.78 5.52 1.52
N VAL A 161 15.42 6.03 2.70
CA VAL A 161 14.85 7.38 2.87
C VAL A 161 15.82 8.45 2.37
N LYS A 162 17.12 8.28 2.63
CA LYS A 162 18.16 9.18 2.12
C LYS A 162 18.27 9.11 0.60
N ASP A 163 18.25 7.92 0.03
CA ASP A 163 18.42 7.69 -1.41
C ASP A 163 17.21 8.21 -2.22
N THR A 164 16.01 8.20 -1.63
CA THR A 164 14.78 8.69 -2.27
C THR A 164 14.35 10.08 -1.78
N LYS A 165 15.24 10.82 -1.10
CA LYS A 165 14.88 12.07 -0.41
C LYS A 165 14.19 13.08 -1.32
N GLU A 166 14.73 13.31 -2.52
CA GLU A 166 14.16 14.30 -3.45
C GLU A 166 12.82 13.81 -4.02
N ASP A 167 12.69 12.53 -4.38
CA ASP A 167 11.42 11.94 -4.83
C ASP A 167 10.33 12.04 -3.74
N THR A 168 10.69 11.74 -2.49
CA THR A 168 9.77 11.85 -1.34
C THR A 168 9.34 13.30 -1.14
N LYS A 169 10.27 14.25 -1.22
CA LYS A 169 9.97 15.68 -1.10
C LYS A 169 8.99 16.10 -2.20
N ASP A 170 9.28 15.77 -3.45
CA ASP A 170 8.43 16.12 -4.60
C ASP A 170 7.04 15.49 -4.47
N ALA A 171 6.94 14.24 -4.02
CA ALA A 171 5.68 13.56 -3.78
C ALA A 171 4.85 14.24 -2.68
N VAL A 172 5.47 14.60 -1.56
CA VAL A 172 4.79 15.30 -0.45
C VAL A 172 4.37 16.72 -0.87
N GLU A 173 5.23 17.49 -1.53
CA GLU A 173 4.90 18.84 -1.99
C GLU A 173 3.78 18.80 -3.05
N THR A 174 3.81 17.84 -3.97
CA THR A 174 2.81 17.72 -5.03
C THR A 174 1.49 17.19 -4.50
N LEU A 175 1.52 16.06 -3.81
CA LEU A 175 0.32 15.36 -3.41
C LEU A 175 -0.22 15.93 -2.10
N CYS A 176 0.60 16.24 -1.11
CA CYS A 176 0.10 16.66 0.21
C CYS A 176 -0.19 18.17 0.36
N SER A 177 0.07 19.00 -0.65
CA SER A 177 -0.11 20.47 -0.57
C SER A 177 -1.54 20.96 -0.30
N ARG A 178 -2.55 20.11 -0.45
CA ARG A 178 -3.98 20.47 -0.33
C ARG A 178 -4.78 19.58 0.63
N LEU A 179 -4.12 18.91 1.57
CA LEU A 179 -4.78 18.06 2.57
C LEU A 179 -5.55 18.86 3.61
#